data_AF-A0A068S5T5-F1
#
_entry.id   AF-A0A068S5T5-F1
#
_cell.length_a   1.000
_cell.length_b   1.000
_cell.length_c   1.000
_cell.angle_alpha   90.00
_cell.angle_beta   90.00
_cell.angle_gamma   90.00
#
_symmetry.space_group_name_H-M   'P 1'
#
loop_
_entity.id
_entity.type
_entity.pdbx_description
1 polymer ?
#
loop_
_entity_poly.entity_id
_entity_poly.type
_entity_poly.pdbx_seq_one_letter_code
_entity_poly.pdbx_strand_id
1 'polypeptide(L)'
;MNNSISTDLCSQPTQPVSTEKYTKLVQESTTQLHQPIQSILTTLDLRASALSKLANFESALRDATVIQQLSPSSALGYIRAATIYSEQGKQHHVIVVCNRGLDLVNSSDPDYATLQHIKADAMERQNRRVDFITQLPINIVATTLIPMFTDTFPLDAFKPCPYLHVSNL
;
A
#
# COMPACT_ATOMS: atom_id res chain seq x y z
N MET A 1 3.81 -0.68 21.64
CA MET A 1 3.92 0.79 21.61
C MET A 1 4.96 1.15 20.56
N ASN A 2 4.53 1.36 19.32
CA ASN A 2 5.41 1.83 18.25
C ASN A 2 5.31 3.35 18.25
N ASN A 3 6.22 4.00 18.97
CA ASN A 3 6.30 5.44 18.97
C ASN A 3 6.75 5.90 17.57
N SER A 4 6.02 6.84 16.98
CA SER A 4 6.32 7.40 15.65
C SER A 4 7.59 8.25 15.76
N ILE A 5 8.55 8.06 14.85
CA ILE A 5 9.78 8.85 14.81
C ILE A 5 9.44 10.35 14.74
N SER A 6 8.48 10.75 13.89
CA SER A 6 8.02 12.13 13.80
C SER A 6 7.28 12.60 15.06
N THR A 7 6.43 11.77 15.67
CA THR A 7 5.74 12.18 16.91
C THR A 7 6.73 12.34 18.05
N ASP A 8 7.77 11.52 18.12
CA ASP A 8 8.80 11.62 19.16
C ASP A 8 9.67 12.86 18.93
N LEU A 9 10.00 13.17 17.68
CA LEU A 9 10.78 14.37 17.31
C LEU A 9 9.98 15.67 17.46
N CYS A 10 8.66 15.65 17.26
CA CYS A 10 7.82 16.84 17.28
C CYS A 10 6.97 17.00 18.56
N SER A 11 6.99 16.04 19.48
CA SER A 11 6.31 16.15 20.78
C SER A 11 7.18 16.87 21.79
N GLN A 12 6.56 17.61 22.70
CA GLN A 12 7.26 18.26 23.81
C GLN A 12 7.79 17.18 24.78
N PRO A 13 9.11 17.02 24.94
CA PRO A 13 9.64 16.02 25.87
C PRO A 13 9.33 16.43 27.31
N THR A 14 9.00 15.45 28.17
CA THR A 14 8.78 15.70 29.60
C THR A 14 10.11 16.10 30.26
N GLN A 15 10.17 17.30 30.87
CA GLN A 15 11.41 17.82 31.46
C GLN A 15 11.38 17.75 33.00
N PRO A 16 12.34 17.05 33.65
CA PRO A 16 12.41 16.93 35.11
C PRO A 16 12.99 18.17 35.81
N VAL A 17 13.68 19.05 35.07
CA VAL A 17 14.26 20.31 35.59
C VAL A 17 13.98 21.42 34.57
N SER A 18 13.31 22.48 35.02
CA SER A 18 12.81 23.55 34.16
C SER A 18 13.59 24.86 34.36
N THR A 19 14.70 25.01 33.66
CA THR A 19 15.29 26.34 33.42
C THR A 19 14.62 26.96 32.20
N GLU A 20 13.98 28.13 32.38
CA GLU A 20 13.17 28.82 31.35
C GLU A 20 13.88 29.00 29.99
N LYS A 21 15.20 29.20 30.02
CA LYS A 21 16.01 29.34 28.79
C LYS A 21 16.02 28.06 27.95
N TYR A 22 16.20 26.90 28.59
CA TYR A 22 16.35 25.63 27.90
C TYR A 22 15.01 25.02 27.52
N THR A 23 13.93 25.27 28.28
CA THR A 23 12.57 24.89 27.90
C THR A 23 12.15 25.59 26.60
N LYS A 24 12.40 26.90 26.49
CA LYS A 24 12.14 27.69 25.26
C LYS A 24 12.95 27.18 24.07
N LEU A 25 14.24 26.89 24.25
CA LEU A 25 15.10 26.37 23.19
C LEU A 25 14.63 25.00 22.67
N VAL A 26 14.16 24.12 23.55
CA VAL A 26 13.58 22.83 23.16
C VAL A 26 12.29 23.03 22.37
N GLN A 27 11.41 23.93 22.83
CA GLN A 27 10.18 24.23 22.09
C GLN A 27 10.46 24.81 20.70
N GLU A 28 11.39 25.75 20.58
CA GLU A 28 11.76 26.39 19.31
C GLU A 28 12.43 25.40 18.34
N SER A 29 13.34 24.55 18.82
CA SER A 29 13.95 23.53 17.97
C SER A 29 12.92 22.47 17.52
N THR A 30 11.97 22.11 18.38
CA THR A 30 10.87 21.19 18.04
C THR A 30 9.98 21.76 16.93
N THR A 31 9.62 23.05 17.01
CA THR A 31 8.82 23.70 15.94
C THR A 31 9.61 23.84 14.65
N GLN A 32 10.91 24.09 14.72
CA GLN A 32 11.78 24.14 13.55
C GLN A 32 11.90 22.79 12.84
N LEU A 33 11.87 21.67 13.56
CA LEU A 33 11.90 20.32 12.96
C LEU A 33 10.61 19.95 12.22
N HIS A 34 9.48 20.56 12.60
CA HIS A 34 8.17 20.21 12.04
C HIS A 34 8.07 20.47 10.52
N GLN A 35 8.51 21.66 10.07
CA GLN A 35 8.43 22.06 8.66
C GLN A 35 9.25 21.16 7.72
N PRO A 36 10.54 20.87 8.00
CA PRO A 36 11.32 19.92 7.20
C PRO A 36 10.70 18.52 7.14
N ILE A 37 10.18 18.00 8.25
CA ILE A 37 9.56 16.66 8.26
C ILE A 37 8.33 16.64 7.35
N GLN A 38 7.45 17.65 7.43
CA GLN A 38 6.29 17.75 6.54
C GLN A 38 6.70 17.86 5.06
N SER A 39 7.76 18.62 4.77
CA SER A 39 8.33 18.73 3.42
C SER A 39 8.86 17.39 2.90
N ILE A 40 9.54 16.61 3.75
CA ILE A 40 10.02 15.27 3.40
C ILE A 40 8.84 14.32 3.11
N LEU A 41 7.82 14.29 3.97
CA LEU A 41 6.64 13.44 3.79
C LEU A 41 5.91 13.72 2.47
N THR A 42 5.63 15.00 2.19
CA THR A 42 4.97 15.43 0.96
C THR A 42 5.80 15.16 -0.29
N THR A 43 7.12 15.37 -0.23
CA THR A 43 8.04 15.08 -1.34
C THR A 43 8.12 13.58 -1.64
N LEU A 44 8.20 12.74 -0.60
CA LEU A 44 8.18 11.29 -0.74
C LEU A 44 6.85 10.80 -1.34
N ASP A 45 5.72 11.37 -0.92
CA ASP A 45 4.40 10.99 -1.44
C ASP A 45 4.25 11.30 -2.93
N LEU A 46 4.68 12.51 -3.34
CA LEU A 46 4.71 12.91 -4.75
C LEU A 46 5.64 12.02 -5.58
N ARG A 47 6.83 11.72 -5.07
CA ARG A 47 7.79 10.84 -5.76
C ARG A 47 7.27 9.42 -5.88
N ALA A 48 6.68 8.87 -4.82
CA ALA A 48 6.05 7.55 -4.85
C ALA A 48 4.92 7.49 -5.88
N SER A 49 4.06 8.51 -5.93
CA SER A 49 3.00 8.65 -6.94
C SER A 49 3.58 8.61 -8.36
N ALA A 50 4.58 9.46 -8.64
CA ALA A 50 5.21 9.54 -9.95
C ALA A 50 5.90 8.22 -10.35
N LEU A 51 6.63 7.59 -9.44
CA LEU A 51 7.28 6.29 -9.66
C LEU A 51 6.25 5.20 -9.96
N SER A 52 5.09 5.22 -9.29
CA SER A 52 4.00 4.27 -9.55
C SER A 52 3.42 4.45 -10.95
N LYS A 53 3.21 5.70 -11.39
CA LYS A 53 2.78 6.00 -12.78
C LYS A 53 3.81 5.58 -13.84
N LEU A 54 5.08 5.50 -13.48
CA LEU A 54 6.16 4.98 -14.32
C LEU A 54 6.34 3.46 -14.18
N ALA A 55 5.43 2.76 -13.51
CA ALA A 55 5.48 1.33 -13.20
C ALA A 55 6.73 0.89 -12.39
N ASN A 56 7.44 1.82 -11.76
CA ASN A 56 8.55 1.55 -10.86
C ASN A 56 8.04 1.31 -9.43
N PHE A 57 7.23 0.26 -9.29
CA PHE A 57 6.47 -0.02 -8.07
C PHE A 57 7.35 -0.30 -6.85
N GLU A 58 8.47 -1.00 -7.03
CA GLU A 58 9.40 -1.29 -5.93
C GLU A 58 9.95 -0.01 -5.31
N SER A 59 10.35 0.96 -6.13
CA SER A 59 10.86 2.24 -5.64
C SER A 59 9.76 3.08 -5.00
N ALA A 60 8.55 3.07 -5.58
CA ALA A 60 7.38 3.73 -5.00
C ALA A 60 6.99 3.16 -3.63
N LEU A 61 7.04 1.84 -3.46
CA LEU A 61 6.74 1.16 -2.20
C LEU A 61 7.81 1.44 -1.14
N ARG A 62 9.08 1.58 -1.52
CA ARG A 62 10.13 2.02 -0.59
C ARG A 62 9.83 3.43 -0.06
N ASP A 63 9.43 4.36 -0.91
CA ASP A 63 9.05 5.71 -0.48
C ASP A 63 7.83 5.68 0.46
N ALA A 64 6.78 4.93 0.11
CA ALA A 64 5.62 4.75 0.98
C ALA A 64 5.99 4.15 2.35
N THR A 65 6.95 3.21 2.38
CA THR A 65 7.45 2.60 3.61
C THR A 65 8.19 3.62 4.49
N VAL A 66 8.99 4.50 3.88
CA VAL A 66 9.66 5.59 4.64
C VAL A 66 8.63 6.54 5.24
N ILE A 67 7.56 6.90 4.50
CA ILE A 67 6.46 7.71 5.04
C ILE A 67 5.81 7.01 6.25
N GLN A 68 5.56 5.69 6.17
CA GLN A 68 5.03 4.91 7.30
C GLN A 68 5.97 4.84 8.49
N GLN A 69 7.29 4.87 8.29
CA GLN A 69 8.28 4.89 9.38
C GLN A 69 8.37 6.26 10.06
N LEU A 70 8.33 7.33 9.25
CA LEU A 70 8.37 8.70 9.75
C LEU A 70 7.06 9.07 10.44
N SER A 71 5.90 8.64 9.93
CA SER A 71 4.58 8.97 10.49
C SER A 71 3.63 7.77 10.52
N PRO A 72 3.90 6.73 11.35
CA PRO A 72 3.08 5.51 11.40
C PRO A 72 1.65 5.71 11.91
N SER A 73 1.36 6.84 12.57
CA SER A 73 0.02 7.21 13.03
C SER A 73 -0.78 8.01 11.99
N SER A 74 -0.19 8.31 10.83
CA SER A 74 -0.85 9.01 9.73
C SER A 74 -1.24 8.05 8.61
N ALA A 75 -2.41 8.28 8.00
CA ALA A 75 -2.91 7.44 6.92
C ALA A 75 -2.08 7.54 5.62
N LEU A 76 -1.36 8.64 5.40
CA LEU A 76 -0.68 8.99 4.15
C LEU A 76 0.15 7.83 3.56
N GLY A 77 1.07 7.27 4.35
CA GLY A 77 1.97 6.21 3.90
C GLY A 77 1.26 4.89 3.59
N TYR A 78 0.18 4.59 4.30
CA TYR A 78 -0.63 3.38 4.05
C TYR A 78 -1.50 3.55 2.80
N ILE A 79 -2.12 4.72 2.63
CA ILE A 79 -2.91 5.06 1.43
C ILE A 79 -2.03 5.01 0.18
N ARG A 80 -0.82 5.57 0.25
CA ARG A 80 0.11 5.53 -0.88
C ARG A 80 0.47 4.09 -1.26
N ALA A 81 0.84 3.26 -0.29
CA ALA A 81 1.14 1.85 -0.53
C ALA A 81 -0.07 1.06 -1.06
N ALA A 82 -1.25 1.27 -0.47
CA ALA A 82 -2.50 0.67 -0.91
C ALA A 82 -2.85 1.04 -2.36
N THR A 83 -2.66 2.30 -2.73
CA THR A 83 -2.85 2.80 -4.10
C THR A 83 -1.88 2.12 -5.08
N ILE A 84 -0.60 2.03 -4.72
CA ILE A 84 0.44 1.36 -5.54
C ILE A 84 0.11 -0.12 -5.75
N TYR A 85 -0.37 -0.83 -4.73
CA TYR A 85 -0.81 -2.22 -4.87
C TYR A 85 -2.08 -2.36 -5.72
N SER A 86 -3.02 -1.42 -5.60
CA SER A 86 -4.24 -1.39 -6.42
C SER A 86 -3.91 -1.19 -7.90
N GLU A 87 -2.96 -0.33 -8.22
CA GLU A 87 -2.48 -0.11 -9.61
C GLU A 87 -1.83 -1.36 -10.22
N GLN A 88 -1.26 -2.25 -9.39
CA GLN A 88 -0.76 -3.56 -9.80
C GLN A 88 -1.84 -4.65 -9.88
N GLY A 89 -3.10 -4.34 -9.52
CA GLY A 89 -4.17 -5.33 -9.40
C GLY A 89 -4.03 -6.27 -8.20
N LYS A 90 -3.11 -6.00 -7.27
CA LYS A 90 -2.80 -6.86 -6.11
C LYS A 90 -3.77 -6.61 -4.95
N GLN A 91 -5.06 -6.89 -5.14
CA GLN A 91 -6.13 -6.54 -4.18
C GLN A 91 -5.88 -7.10 -2.78
N HIS A 92 -5.38 -8.33 -2.65
CA HIS A 92 -5.00 -8.90 -1.35
C HIS A 92 -3.98 -8.05 -0.59
N HIS A 93 -2.97 -7.51 -1.28
CA HIS A 93 -1.95 -6.67 -0.64
C HIS A 93 -2.53 -5.32 -0.21
N VAL A 94 -3.48 -4.77 -0.99
CA VAL A 94 -4.23 -3.56 -0.60
C VAL A 94 -4.93 -3.79 0.74
N ILE A 95 -5.65 -4.91 0.89
CA ILE A 95 -6.37 -5.26 2.12
C ILE A 95 -5.41 -5.38 3.31
N VAL A 96 -4.27 -6.07 3.13
CA VAL A 96 -3.25 -6.25 4.19
C VAL A 96 -2.70 -4.91 4.66
N VAL A 97 -2.31 -4.02 3.73
CA VAL A 97 -1.78 -2.69 4.08
C VAL A 97 -2.85 -1.83 4.75
N CYS A 98 -4.09 -1.83 4.24
CA CYS A 98 -5.17 -1.07 4.86
C CYS A 98 -5.50 -1.56 6.27
N ASN A 99 -5.50 -2.88 6.53
CA ASN A 99 -5.68 -3.41 7.89
C ASN A 99 -4.61 -2.87 8.83
N ARG A 100 -3.34 -2.97 8.43
CA ARG A 100 -2.22 -2.44 9.21
C ARG A 100 -2.35 -0.94 9.46
N GLY A 101 -2.80 -0.17 8.45
CA GLY A 101 -3.07 1.25 8.60
C GLY A 101 -4.19 1.52 9.61
N LEU A 102 -5.31 0.82 9.52
CA LEU A 102 -6.44 0.98 10.44
C LEU A 102 -6.10 0.59 11.89
N ASP A 103 -5.13 -0.31 12.10
CA ASP A 103 -4.66 -0.69 13.43
C ASP A 103 -3.75 0.37 14.08
N LEU A 104 -3.10 1.22 13.27
CA LEU A 104 -2.03 2.13 13.73
C LEU A 104 -2.36 3.62 13.60
N VAL A 105 -3.19 3.99 12.64
CA VAL A 105 -3.55 5.38 12.33
C VAL A 105 -4.52 5.91 13.38
N ASN A 106 -4.35 7.17 13.77
CA ASN A 106 -5.30 7.84 14.65
C ASN A 106 -6.66 7.97 13.95
N SER A 107 -7.75 7.58 14.61
CA SER A 107 -9.11 7.71 14.07
C SER A 107 -9.52 9.17 13.76
N SER A 108 -8.81 10.16 14.32
CA SER A 108 -8.99 11.58 14.01
C SER A 108 -8.22 12.07 12.78
N ASP A 109 -7.37 11.22 12.18
CA ASP A 109 -6.70 11.56 10.92
C ASP A 109 -7.75 11.78 9.82
N PRO A 110 -7.69 12.89 9.07
CA PRO A 110 -8.69 13.23 8.06
C PRO A 110 -8.82 12.16 6.96
N ASP A 111 -7.77 11.40 6.72
CA ASP A 111 -7.70 10.36 5.69
C ASP A 111 -7.99 8.95 6.23
N TYR A 112 -8.38 8.82 7.51
CA TYR A 112 -8.76 7.52 8.08
C TYR A 112 -9.94 6.88 7.34
N ALA A 113 -10.95 7.67 6.97
CA ALA A 113 -12.09 7.20 6.19
C ALA A 113 -11.67 6.73 4.78
N THR A 114 -10.66 7.38 4.19
CA THR A 114 -10.09 6.99 2.89
C THR A 114 -9.48 5.58 2.96
N LEU A 115 -8.79 5.22 4.05
CA LEU A 115 -8.28 3.86 4.26
C LEU A 115 -9.41 2.81 4.33
N GLN A 116 -10.50 3.12 5.03
CA GLN A 116 -11.65 2.23 5.12
C GLN A 116 -12.29 2.01 3.74
N HIS A 117 -12.45 3.09 2.97
CA HIS A 117 -13.01 3.02 1.62
C HIS A 117 -12.13 2.18 0.69
N ILE A 118 -10.81 2.43 0.65
CA ILE A 118 -9.87 1.67 -0.18
C ILE A 118 -9.91 0.17 0.17
N LYS A 119 -9.98 -0.16 1.46
CA LYS A 119 -10.11 -1.55 1.91
C LYS A 119 -11.40 -2.20 1.41
N ALA A 120 -12.54 -1.53 1.57
CA ALA A 120 -13.83 -2.05 1.15
C ALA A 120 -13.87 -2.32 -0.36
N ASP A 121 -13.37 -1.36 -1.14
CA ASP A 121 -13.26 -1.45 -2.59
C ASP A 121 -12.32 -2.60 -3.03
N ALA A 122 -11.19 -2.77 -2.34
CA ALA A 122 -10.29 -3.91 -2.58
C ALA A 122 -10.92 -5.26 -2.24
N MET A 123 -11.72 -5.35 -1.17
CA MET A 123 -12.46 -6.57 -0.81
C MET A 123 -13.50 -6.93 -1.88
N GLU A 124 -14.23 -5.95 -2.40
CA GLU A 124 -15.17 -6.17 -3.51
C GLU A 124 -14.43 -6.68 -4.76
N ARG A 125 -13.34 -6.01 -5.16
CA ARG A 125 -12.54 -6.41 -6.32
C ARG A 125 -11.90 -7.79 -6.16
N GLN A 126 -11.46 -8.15 -4.96
CA GLN A 126 -10.86 -9.46 -4.67
C GLN A 126 -11.87 -10.62 -4.83
N ASN A 127 -13.13 -10.35 -4.54
CA ASN A 127 -14.22 -11.31 -4.68
C ASN A 127 -14.81 -11.36 -6.09
N ARG A 128 -14.55 -10.33 -6.91
CA ARG A 128 -14.98 -10.32 -8.31
C ARG A 128 -14.31 -11.47 -9.07
N ARG A 129 -15.13 -12.26 -9.76
CA ARG A 129 -14.70 -13.25 -10.75
C ARG A 129 -15.17 -12.76 -12.11
N VAL A 130 -14.25 -12.66 -13.06
CA VAL A 130 -14.57 -12.27 -14.44
C VAL A 130 -14.21 -13.46 -15.33
N ASP A 131 -15.22 -14.14 -15.84
CA ASP A 131 -15.03 -15.16 -16.87
C ASP A 131 -15.06 -14.48 -18.24
N PHE A 132 -13.88 -14.03 -18.66
CA PHE A 132 -13.69 -13.52 -20.02
C PHE A 132 -13.34 -14.63 -21.00
N ILE A 133 -12.92 -15.81 -20.53
CA ILE A 133 -12.51 -16.94 -21.39
C ILE A 133 -13.70 -17.39 -22.24
N THR A 134 -14.89 -17.53 -21.63
CA THR A 134 -16.12 -17.92 -22.35
C THR A 134 -16.62 -16.88 -23.34
N GLN A 135 -16.16 -15.63 -23.23
CA GLN A 135 -16.51 -14.54 -24.15
C GLN A 135 -15.56 -14.44 -25.35
N LEU A 136 -14.47 -15.19 -25.35
CA LEU A 136 -13.50 -15.18 -26.45
C LEU A 136 -13.86 -16.22 -27.52
N PRO A 137 -13.55 -15.95 -28.81
CA PRO A 137 -13.68 -16.96 -29.85
C PRO A 137 -12.86 -18.22 -29.50
N ILE A 138 -13.46 -19.40 -29.71
CA ILE A 138 -12.83 -20.68 -29.36
C ILE A 138 -11.44 -20.85 -29.97
N ASN A 139 -11.20 -20.28 -31.16
CA ASN A 139 -9.88 -20.33 -31.78
C ASN A 139 -8.85 -19.55 -30.96
N ILE A 140 -9.17 -18.34 -30.47
CA ILE A 140 -8.26 -17.53 -29.63
C ILE A 140 -7.94 -18.26 -28.33
N VAL A 141 -8.94 -18.87 -27.71
CA VAL A 141 -8.75 -19.67 -26.49
C VAL A 141 -7.81 -20.84 -26.76
N ALA A 142 -8.09 -21.63 -27.80
CA ALA A 142 -7.36 -22.87 -28.08
C ALA A 142 -5.95 -22.63 -28.63
N THR A 143 -5.77 -21.66 -29.54
CA THR A 143 -4.49 -21.47 -30.25
C THR A 143 -3.56 -20.47 -29.59
N THR A 144 -4.09 -19.58 -28.75
CA THR A 144 -3.31 -18.48 -28.16
C THR A 144 -3.27 -18.57 -26.65
N LEU A 145 -4.43 -18.59 -25.97
CA LEU A 145 -4.46 -18.53 -24.51
C LEU A 145 -3.93 -19.81 -23.85
N ILE A 146 -4.49 -20.98 -24.18
CA ILE A 146 -4.06 -22.23 -23.54
C ILE A 146 -2.53 -22.44 -23.66
N PRO A 147 -1.91 -22.27 -24.84
CA PRO A 147 -0.46 -22.39 -24.98
C PRO A 147 0.38 -21.41 -24.17
N MET A 148 -0.15 -20.25 -23.74
CA MET A 148 0.61 -19.29 -22.92
C MET A 148 0.92 -19.81 -21.50
N PHE A 149 0.14 -20.76 -21.00
CA PHE A 149 0.29 -21.28 -19.64
C PHE A 149 0.33 -22.81 -19.55
N THR A 150 0.16 -23.52 -20.67
CA THR A 150 0.56 -24.92 -20.81
C THR A 150 1.91 -24.97 -21.51
N ASP A 151 2.97 -25.42 -20.84
CA ASP A 151 4.34 -25.50 -21.37
C ASP A 151 4.43 -26.33 -22.66
N THR A 152 4.07 -25.80 -23.83
CA THR A 152 4.21 -26.39 -25.19
C THR A 152 3.80 -27.87 -25.41
N PHE A 153 3.25 -28.56 -24.42
CA PHE A 153 2.75 -29.91 -24.57
C PHE A 153 1.39 -29.82 -25.27
N PRO A 154 1.20 -30.54 -26.39
CA PRO A 154 -0.12 -30.63 -27.00
C PRO A 154 -1.10 -31.15 -25.94
N LEU A 155 -2.22 -30.44 -25.76
CA LEU A 155 -3.31 -30.91 -24.92
C LEU A 155 -3.77 -32.27 -25.45
N ASP A 156 -3.42 -33.33 -24.72
CA ASP A 156 -3.88 -34.68 -24.99
C ASP A 156 -5.25 -34.83 -24.30
N ALA A 157 -6.31 -35.00 -25.10
CA ALA A 157 -7.67 -35.17 -24.60
C ALA A 157 -7.83 -36.38 -23.66
N PHE A 158 -6.89 -37.32 -23.69
CA PHE A 158 -6.88 -38.51 -22.84
C PHE A 158 -5.98 -38.38 -21.60
N LYS A 159 -5.30 -37.24 -21.41
CA LYS A 159 -4.49 -36.98 -20.22
C LYS A 159 -5.02 -35.77 -19.45
N PRO A 160 -5.34 -35.92 -18.15
CA PRO A 160 -5.73 -34.78 -17.33
C PRO A 160 -4.58 -33.78 -17.29
N CYS A 161 -4.85 -32.55 -17.74
CA CYS A 161 -3.90 -31.46 -17.65
C CYS A 161 -3.85 -30.98 -16.19
N PRO A 162 -2.70 -31.07 -15.50
CA PRO A 162 -2.60 -30.69 -14.09
C PRO A 162 -2.95 -29.21 -13.85
N TYR A 163 -2.83 -28.37 -14.88
CA TYR A 163 -3.18 -26.94 -14.84
C TYR A 163 -4.69 -26.66 -14.97
N LEU A 164 -5.50 -27.65 -15.40
CA LEU A 164 -6.96 -27.53 -15.56
C LEU A 164 -7.74 -28.16 -14.39
N HIS A 165 -7.07 -28.63 -13.33
CA HIS A 165 -7.71 -28.97 -12.06
C HIS A 165 -8.08 -27.71 -11.27
N VAL A 166 -8.97 -26.89 -11.83
CA VAL A 166 -9.43 -25.64 -11.20
C VAL A 166 -10.74 -25.77 -10.40
N SER A 167 -11.36 -26.95 -10.39
CA SER A 167 -12.50 -27.25 -9.52
C SER A 167 -12.44 -28.68 -9.00
N ASN A 168 -12.12 -28.84 -7.73
CA ASN A 168 -12.61 -29.98 -6.95
C ASN A 168 -13.98 -29.55 -6.42
N LEU A 169 -15.04 -30.04 -7.07
CA LEU A 169 -16.40 -30.01 -6.51
C LEU A 169 -16.45 -30.86 -5.24
#